data_AF-A0M3I1-F1
#
_entry.id   AF-A0M3I1-F1
#
_cell.length_a   1.000
_cell.length_b   1.000
_cell.length_c   1.000
_cell.angle_alpha   90.00
_cell.angle_beta   90.00
_cell.angle_gamma   90.00
#
_symmetry.space_group_name_H-M   'P 1'
#
loop_
_entity.id
_entity.type
_entity.pdbx_description
1 polymer ?
#
loop_
_entity_poly.entity_id
_entity_poly.type
_entity_poly.pdbx_seq_one_letter_code
_entity_poly.pdbx_strand_id
1 'polypeptide(L)'
;MKKFFSSLLFVVAVGTASVTAQSTTMPQQQEKIEVSDAELTQFADVFQKMRMMNQEAQKEMMTVVQEKNFELQRFNEIHQANMDPNKEVETTDAEDKKYKAVVSQLEEMQPELQKKMQEVISESDLSMERYQQLAMALQSDASLQQRLQEIMKS
;
A
#
# COMPACT_ATOMS: atom_id res chain seq x y z
N MET A 1 28.49 -35.56 42.83
CA MET A 1 28.76 -35.91 44.25
C MET A 1 28.15 -34.83 45.14
N LYS A 2 27.75 -35.13 46.40
CA LYS A 2 27.53 -34.22 47.57
C LYS A 2 26.68 -32.94 47.29
N LYS A 3 25.44 -32.78 47.79
CA LYS A 3 25.03 -32.53 49.20
C LYS A 3 25.84 -31.41 49.88
N PHE A 4 25.29 -30.46 50.65
CA PHE A 4 23.94 -30.24 51.22
C PHE A 4 23.48 -28.79 50.90
N PHE A 5 22.34 -28.21 51.28
CA PHE A 5 21.20 -28.52 52.20
C PHE A 5 19.85 -28.46 51.39
N SER A 6 18.59 -28.32 51.84
CA SER A 6 17.87 -27.87 53.06
C SER A 6 17.95 -26.37 53.41
N SER A 7 16.90 -25.69 53.92
CA SER A 7 15.43 -25.92 53.86
C SER A 7 14.70 -24.59 54.23
N LEU A 8 13.39 -24.48 53.93
CA LEU A 8 12.53 -23.28 54.15
C LEU A 8 12.96 -22.04 53.32
N LEU A 9 12.08 -21.04 53.07
CA LEU A 9 10.72 -20.82 53.56
C LEU A 9 9.81 -20.32 52.41
N PHE A 10 8.56 -20.76 52.40
CA PHE A 10 7.55 -20.38 51.40
C PHE A 10 6.86 -19.05 51.79
N VAL A 11 7.03 -18.00 51.00
CA VAL A 11 6.21 -16.78 51.06
C VAL A 11 5.78 -16.40 49.65
N VAL A 12 4.52 -16.68 49.31
CA VAL A 12 3.89 -16.15 48.11
C VAL A 12 3.32 -14.77 48.45
N ALA A 13 3.99 -13.73 47.98
CA ALA A 13 3.50 -12.35 47.93
C ALA A 13 4.22 -11.60 46.79
N VAL A 14 3.56 -10.57 46.24
CA VAL A 14 4.08 -9.69 45.18
C VAL A 14 4.33 -10.38 43.83
N GLY A 15 3.31 -10.42 42.98
CA GLY A 15 3.46 -10.70 41.56
C GLY A 15 3.84 -9.44 40.77
N THR A 16 5.13 -9.11 40.68
CA THR A 16 5.62 -7.97 39.89
C THR A 16 6.93 -8.26 39.17
N ALA A 17 7.13 -7.60 38.03
CA ALA A 17 8.43 -7.38 37.38
C ALA A 17 9.18 -8.62 36.81
N SER A 18 8.59 -9.27 35.81
CA SER A 18 9.37 -9.72 34.66
C SER A 18 9.33 -8.62 33.59
N VAL A 19 10.32 -7.72 33.58
CA VAL A 19 10.36 -6.60 32.62
C VAL A 19 10.93 -7.07 31.29
N THR A 20 10.14 -7.87 30.57
CA THR A 20 10.34 -8.05 29.12
C THR A 20 9.89 -6.76 28.43
N ALA A 21 10.84 -6.01 27.88
CA ALA A 21 10.58 -4.82 27.08
C ALA A 21 10.00 -5.20 25.71
N GLN A 22 8.80 -5.77 25.71
CA GLN A 22 7.99 -5.89 24.50
C GLN A 22 7.55 -4.48 24.10
N SER A 23 8.11 -4.00 22.99
CA SER A 23 7.61 -2.83 22.26
C SER A 23 6.24 -3.16 21.66
N THR A 24 5.21 -3.18 22.51
CA THR A 24 3.82 -3.24 22.07
C THR A 24 3.49 -1.98 21.29
N THR A 25 3.59 -2.09 19.97
CA THR A 25 2.96 -1.18 19.02
C THR A 25 1.46 -1.23 19.28
N MET A 26 0.97 -0.33 20.15
CA MET A 26 -0.47 -0.19 20.37
C MET A 26 -1.13 0.10 19.03
N PRO A 27 -2.25 -0.56 18.67
CA PRO A 27 -2.99 -0.21 17.48
C PRO A 27 -3.35 1.28 17.55
N GLN A 28 -2.79 2.09 16.66
CA GLN A 28 -3.06 3.51 16.62
C GLN A 28 -4.51 3.66 16.19
N GLN A 29 -5.39 3.93 17.16
CA GLN A 29 -6.83 3.97 16.95
C GLN A 29 -7.16 5.11 16.00
N GLN A 30 -7.37 4.75 14.74
CA GLN A 30 -7.47 5.68 13.63
C GLN A 30 -8.66 6.64 13.87
N GLU A 31 -8.37 7.93 13.97
CA GLU A 31 -9.39 8.91 14.36
C GLU A 31 -10.49 8.96 13.30
N LYS A 32 -11.74 8.81 13.76
CA LYS A 32 -12.90 8.79 12.87
C LYS A 32 -13.25 10.21 12.47
N ILE A 33 -12.79 10.61 11.28
CA ILE A 33 -13.13 11.90 10.67
C ILE A 33 -14.64 12.00 10.40
N GLU A 34 -15.19 13.20 10.58
CA GLU A 34 -16.51 13.54 10.04
C GLU A 34 -16.40 13.73 8.52
N VAL A 35 -17.42 13.28 7.77
CA VAL A 35 -17.47 13.35 6.31
C VAL A 35 -18.91 13.62 5.86
N SER A 36 -19.13 14.71 5.11
CA SER A 36 -20.46 15.05 4.58
C SER A 36 -20.79 14.28 3.29
N ASP A 37 -22.07 14.15 2.92
CA ASP A 37 -22.44 13.44 1.68
C ASP A 37 -21.98 14.18 0.41
N ALA A 38 -21.98 15.52 0.43
CA ALA A 38 -21.43 16.33 -0.66
C ALA A 38 -19.91 16.11 -0.84
N GLU A 39 -19.17 16.10 0.26
CA GLU A 39 -17.72 15.79 0.27
C GLU A 39 -17.43 14.36 -0.19
N LEU A 40 -18.24 13.39 0.25
CA LEU A 40 -18.12 11.99 -0.19
C LEU A 40 -18.49 11.81 -1.68
N THR A 41 -19.33 12.68 -2.22
CA THR A 41 -19.66 12.72 -3.66
C THR A 41 -18.47 13.26 -4.46
N GLN A 42 -17.86 14.37 -4.04
CA GLN A 42 -16.60 14.86 -4.63
C GLN A 42 -15.50 13.79 -4.56
N PHE A 43 -15.40 13.05 -3.45
CA PHE A 43 -14.48 11.93 -3.33
C PHE A 43 -14.80 10.81 -4.32
N ALA A 44 -16.08 10.47 -4.51
CA ALA A 44 -16.51 9.45 -5.46
C ALA A 44 -16.13 9.82 -6.90
N ASP A 45 -16.33 11.07 -7.31
CA ASP A 45 -15.98 11.58 -8.64
C ASP A 45 -14.46 11.48 -8.89
N VAL A 46 -13.66 11.98 -7.95
CA VAL A 46 -12.18 11.89 -8.00
C VAL A 46 -11.72 10.43 -8.01
N PHE A 47 -12.32 9.57 -7.18
CA PHE A 47 -12.01 8.14 -7.12
C PHE A 47 -12.35 7.41 -8.43
N GLN A 48 -13.45 7.76 -9.10
CA GLN A 48 -13.79 7.22 -10.42
C GLN A 48 -12.78 7.67 -11.49
N LYS A 49 -12.42 8.96 -11.54
CA LYS A 49 -11.37 9.49 -12.43
C LYS A 49 -10.03 8.79 -12.20
N MET A 50 -9.61 8.66 -10.94
CA MET A 50 -8.38 7.95 -10.54
C MET A 50 -8.40 6.47 -10.94
N ARG A 51 -9.55 5.78 -10.86
CA ARG A 51 -9.68 4.39 -11.34
C ARG A 51 -9.47 4.29 -12.85
N MET A 52 -10.03 5.21 -13.65
CA MET A 52 -9.82 5.22 -15.11
C MET A 52 -8.36 5.54 -15.46
N MET A 53 -7.75 6.52 -14.79
CA MET A 53 -6.32 6.84 -14.96
C MET A 53 -5.43 5.62 -14.66
N ASN A 54 -5.70 4.90 -13.57
CA ASN A 54 -4.95 3.70 -13.20
C ASN A 54 -5.12 2.55 -14.20
N GLN A 55 -6.28 2.42 -14.87
CA GLN A 55 -6.50 1.44 -15.93
C GLN A 55 -5.70 1.77 -17.20
N GLU A 56 -5.66 3.04 -17.60
CA GLU A 56 -4.86 3.46 -18.76
C GLU A 56 -3.36 3.32 -18.48
N ALA A 57 -2.89 3.65 -17.26
CA ALA A 57 -1.50 3.44 -16.83
C ALA A 57 -1.08 1.95 -16.85
N GLN A 58 -1.97 1.03 -16.44
CA GLN A 58 -1.72 -0.42 -16.54
C GLN A 58 -1.60 -0.88 -18.00
N LYS A 59 -2.43 -0.33 -18.90
CA LYS A 59 -2.40 -0.61 -20.33
C LYS A 59 -1.12 -0.07 -20.99
N GLU A 60 -0.73 1.15 -20.64
CA GLU A 60 0.53 1.77 -21.08
C GLU A 60 1.75 0.95 -20.63
N MET A 61 1.78 0.52 -19.36
CA MET A 61 2.81 -0.38 -18.84
C MET A 61 2.91 -1.70 -19.63
N MET A 62 1.77 -2.33 -19.97
CA MET A 62 1.76 -3.53 -20.81
C MET A 62 2.30 -3.25 -22.23
N THR A 63 1.99 -2.09 -22.80
CA THR A 63 2.52 -1.65 -24.10
C THR A 63 4.04 -1.50 -24.07
N VAL A 64 4.60 -0.81 -23.07
CA VAL A 64 6.05 -0.64 -22.89
C VAL A 64 6.79 -1.99 -22.85
N VAL A 65 6.24 -2.97 -22.12
CA VAL A 65 6.82 -4.33 -22.04
C VAL A 65 6.81 -5.02 -23.41
N GLN A 66 5.70 -4.92 -24.15
CA GLN A 66 5.55 -5.50 -25.48
C GLN A 66 6.46 -4.84 -26.53
N GLU A 67 6.64 -3.51 -26.49
CA GLU A 67 7.54 -2.78 -27.39
C GLU A 67 8.99 -3.25 -27.30
N LYS A 68 9.48 -3.62 -26.10
CA LYS A 68 10.82 -4.20 -25.92
C LYS A 68 10.91 -5.67 -26.35
N ASN A 69 9.84 -6.19 -26.98
CA ASN A 69 9.69 -7.59 -27.37
C ASN A 69 9.94 -8.53 -26.17
N PHE A 70 9.35 -8.19 -25.02
CA PHE A 70 9.54 -8.90 -23.76
C PHE A 70 8.20 -9.49 -23.29
N GLU A 71 8.22 -10.72 -22.78
CA GLU A 71 7.01 -11.39 -22.32
C GLU A 71 6.55 -10.83 -20.98
N LEU A 72 5.29 -10.39 -20.88
CA LEU A 72 4.75 -9.75 -19.68
C LEU A 72 4.86 -10.63 -18.44
N GLN A 73 4.65 -11.95 -18.57
CA GLN A 73 4.83 -12.90 -17.48
C GLN A 73 6.30 -12.97 -17.01
N ARG A 74 7.26 -12.95 -17.94
CA ARG A 74 8.69 -13.04 -17.62
C ARG A 74 9.24 -11.72 -17.06
N PHE A 75 8.78 -10.57 -17.58
CA PHE A 75 9.01 -9.28 -16.95
C PHE A 75 8.50 -9.27 -15.50
N ASN A 76 7.25 -9.70 -15.26
CA ASN A 76 6.67 -9.73 -13.92
C ASN A 76 7.41 -10.69 -12.96
N GLU A 77 7.84 -11.85 -13.43
CA GLU A 77 8.63 -12.81 -12.67
C GLU A 77 9.94 -12.18 -12.18
N ILE A 78 10.68 -11.56 -13.10
CA ILE A 78 11.97 -10.89 -12.85
C ILE A 78 11.78 -9.64 -11.99
N HIS A 79 10.73 -8.86 -12.22
CA HIS A 79 10.41 -7.68 -11.41
C HIS A 79 10.14 -8.05 -9.95
N GLN A 80 9.32 -9.09 -9.72
CA GLN A 80 9.04 -9.58 -8.36
C GLN A 80 10.31 -10.08 -7.64
N ALA A 81 11.22 -10.75 -8.36
CA ALA A 81 12.49 -11.19 -7.79
C ALA A 81 13.40 -10.02 -7.39
N ASN A 82 13.50 -8.99 -8.25
CA ASN A 82 14.24 -7.77 -7.92
C ASN A 82 13.62 -6.96 -6.75
N MET A 83 12.37 -7.23 -6.36
CA MET A 83 11.65 -6.55 -5.27
C MET A 83 11.59 -7.35 -3.96
N ASP A 84 11.98 -8.64 -3.96
CA ASP A 84 12.01 -9.49 -2.76
C ASP A 84 13.42 -10.07 -2.55
N PRO A 85 14.16 -9.66 -1.50
CA PRO A 85 15.53 -10.11 -1.25
C PRO A 85 15.64 -11.61 -0.90
N ASN A 86 14.52 -12.32 -0.77
CA ASN A 86 14.47 -13.77 -0.54
C ASN A 86 14.16 -14.56 -1.82
N LYS A 87 13.90 -13.90 -2.96
CA LYS A 87 13.47 -14.51 -4.22
C LYS A 87 14.52 -14.31 -5.32
N GLU A 88 15.39 -15.28 -5.49
CA GLU A 88 16.32 -15.32 -6.63
C GLU A 88 15.60 -15.74 -7.93
N VAL A 89 16.13 -15.29 -9.07
CA VAL A 89 15.72 -15.73 -10.42
C VAL A 89 16.94 -15.73 -11.34
N GLU A 90 17.11 -16.77 -12.16
CA GLU A 90 18.14 -16.78 -13.20
C GLU A 90 17.68 -15.94 -14.40
N THR A 91 18.53 -15.04 -14.88
CA THR A 91 18.32 -14.22 -16.08
C THR A 91 19.43 -14.41 -17.10
N THR A 92 19.10 -14.20 -18.36
CA THR A 92 20.07 -14.07 -19.45
C THR A 92 20.42 -12.62 -19.72
N ASP A 93 21.62 -12.39 -20.26
CA ASP A 93 22.12 -11.12 -20.79
C ASP A 93 21.11 -10.31 -21.64
N ALA A 94 20.21 -11.01 -22.33
CA ALA A 94 19.19 -10.41 -23.20
C ALA A 94 17.94 -9.97 -22.42
N GLU A 95 17.52 -10.77 -21.44
CA GLU A 95 16.41 -10.44 -20.53
C GLU A 95 16.80 -9.30 -19.61
N ASP A 96 18.04 -9.30 -19.10
CA ASP A 96 18.60 -8.24 -18.27
C ASP A 96 18.54 -6.87 -18.97
N LYS A 97 18.92 -6.82 -20.25
CA LYS A 97 18.88 -5.61 -21.09
C LYS A 97 17.44 -5.18 -21.38
N LYS A 98 16.53 -6.11 -21.67
CA LYS A 98 15.10 -5.82 -21.85
C LYS A 98 14.44 -5.31 -20.57
N TYR A 99 14.71 -5.93 -19.43
CA TYR A 99 14.20 -5.54 -18.12
C TYR A 99 14.63 -4.12 -17.77
N LYS A 100 15.92 -3.81 -17.88
CA LYS A 100 16.46 -2.46 -17.62
C LYS A 100 15.86 -1.40 -18.57
N ALA A 101 15.67 -1.75 -19.85
CA ALA A 101 15.02 -0.86 -20.83
C ALA A 101 13.52 -0.64 -20.59
N VAL A 102 12.79 -1.64 -20.07
CA VAL A 102 11.40 -1.48 -19.64
C VAL A 102 11.34 -0.61 -18.38
N VAL A 103 12.12 -0.92 -17.35
CA VAL A 103 12.11 -0.19 -16.07
C VAL A 103 12.40 1.30 -16.28
N SER A 104 13.43 1.65 -17.08
CA SER A 104 13.74 3.05 -17.41
C SER A 104 12.54 3.80 -18.02
N GLN A 105 11.82 3.19 -18.97
CA GLN A 105 10.66 3.82 -19.60
C GLN A 105 9.45 3.89 -18.66
N LEU A 106 9.28 2.94 -17.74
CA LEU A 106 8.26 3.01 -16.68
C LEU A 106 8.60 4.07 -15.61
N GLU A 107 9.89 4.32 -15.36
CA GLU A 107 10.37 5.41 -14.49
C GLU A 107 10.12 6.78 -15.14
N GLU A 108 10.38 6.91 -16.44
CA GLU A 108 10.08 8.12 -17.25
C GLU A 108 8.58 8.48 -17.26
N MET A 109 7.67 7.50 -17.11
CA MET A 109 6.23 7.74 -17.01
C MET A 109 5.78 8.29 -15.64
N GLN A 110 6.54 8.08 -14.56
CA GLN A 110 6.08 8.41 -13.20
C GLN A 110 5.72 9.90 -12.99
N PRO A 111 6.50 10.89 -13.48
CA PRO A 111 6.15 12.31 -13.32
C PRO A 111 4.84 12.69 -14.02
N GLU A 112 4.54 12.08 -15.17
CA GLU A 112 3.28 12.34 -15.88
C GLU A 112 2.07 11.74 -15.13
N LEU A 113 2.21 10.53 -14.58
CA LEU A 113 1.18 9.91 -13.74
C LEU A 113 0.94 10.71 -12.44
N GLN A 114 2.01 11.21 -11.80
CA GLN A 114 1.90 12.10 -10.64
C GLN A 114 1.20 13.42 -11.00
N LYS A 115 1.48 13.99 -12.17
CA LYS A 115 0.83 15.21 -12.67
C LYS A 115 -0.66 14.97 -12.94
N LYS A 116 -1.01 13.89 -13.67
CA LYS A 116 -2.40 13.49 -13.93
C LYS A 116 -3.20 13.30 -12.62
N MET A 117 -2.61 12.69 -11.60
CA MET A 117 -3.22 12.54 -10.27
C MET A 117 -3.49 13.90 -9.58
N GLN A 118 -2.53 14.82 -9.64
CA GLN A 118 -2.70 16.18 -9.08
C GLN A 118 -3.81 16.94 -9.81
N GLU A 119 -3.83 16.86 -11.14
CA GLU A 119 -4.86 17.48 -11.99
C GLU A 119 -6.25 16.95 -11.64
N VAL A 120 -6.44 15.62 -11.64
CA VAL A 120 -7.71 14.95 -11.31
C VAL A 120 -8.28 15.34 -9.93
N ILE A 121 -7.42 15.56 -8.93
CA ILE A 121 -7.84 16.01 -7.59
C ILE A 121 -8.16 17.51 -7.60
N SER A 122 -7.35 18.33 -8.28
CA SER A 122 -7.55 19.79 -8.39
C SER A 122 -8.77 20.21 -9.21
N GLU A 123 -9.36 19.30 -9.99
CA GLU A 123 -10.66 19.46 -10.65
C GLU A 123 -11.86 19.34 -9.69
N SER A 124 -11.63 19.17 -8.38
CA SER A 124 -12.66 19.05 -7.34
C SER A 124 -12.41 20.04 -6.20
N ASP A 125 -13.40 20.25 -5.34
CA ASP A 125 -13.24 21.06 -4.11
C ASP A 125 -12.37 20.37 -3.03
N LEU A 126 -11.83 19.16 -3.28
CA LEU A 126 -10.97 18.44 -2.34
C LEU A 126 -9.49 18.85 -2.46
N SER A 127 -8.85 19.14 -1.32
CA SER A 127 -7.39 19.18 -1.26
C SER A 127 -6.79 17.78 -1.34
N MET A 128 -5.55 17.67 -1.82
CA MET A 128 -4.76 16.42 -1.83
C MET A 128 -4.72 15.77 -0.43
N GLU A 129 -4.50 16.56 0.62
CA GLU A 129 -4.51 16.08 2.01
C GLU A 129 -5.89 15.52 2.39
N ARG A 130 -6.98 16.21 2.05
CA ARG A 130 -8.33 15.76 2.41
C ARG A 130 -8.74 14.51 1.64
N TYR A 131 -8.38 14.39 0.37
CA TYR A 131 -8.51 13.16 -0.41
C TYR A 131 -7.75 11.99 0.25
N GLN A 132 -6.52 12.22 0.73
CA GLN A 132 -5.75 11.21 1.47
C GLN A 132 -6.40 10.83 2.81
N GLN A 133 -6.89 11.79 3.60
CA GLN A 133 -7.62 11.52 4.85
C GLN A 133 -8.87 10.65 4.60
N LEU A 134 -9.66 10.97 3.56
CA LEU A 134 -10.85 10.21 3.16
C LEU A 134 -10.50 8.80 2.69
N ALA A 135 -9.47 8.65 1.85
CA ALA A 135 -8.97 7.36 1.40
C ALA A 135 -8.43 6.48 2.55
N MET A 136 -7.79 7.09 3.56
CA MET A 136 -7.36 6.39 4.77
C MET A 136 -8.54 5.98 5.66
N ALA A 137 -9.52 6.85 5.88
CA ALA A 137 -10.70 6.53 6.69
C ALA A 137 -11.55 5.39 6.06
N LEU A 138 -11.62 5.34 4.74
CA LEU A 138 -12.26 4.26 3.98
C LEU A 138 -11.59 2.89 4.15
N GLN A 139 -10.39 2.79 4.74
CA GLN A 139 -9.77 1.50 5.06
C GLN A 139 -10.41 0.81 6.27
N SER A 140 -11.02 1.58 7.18
CA SER A 140 -11.49 1.07 8.49
C SER A 140 -12.93 1.46 8.86
N ASP A 141 -13.50 2.54 8.32
CA ASP A 141 -14.89 2.90 8.59
C ASP A 141 -15.88 2.25 7.61
N ALA A 142 -16.45 1.12 8.04
CA ALA A 142 -17.50 0.41 7.30
C ALA A 142 -18.74 1.26 6.99
N SER A 143 -19.06 2.29 7.79
CA SER A 143 -20.20 3.19 7.51
C SER A 143 -19.89 4.15 6.35
N LEU A 144 -18.67 4.67 6.29
CA LEU A 144 -18.18 5.48 5.17
C LEU A 144 -18.07 4.65 3.88
N GLN A 145 -17.59 3.41 3.99
CA GLN A 145 -17.57 2.45 2.88
C GLN A 145 -18.98 2.21 2.31
N GLN A 146 -20.00 2.02 3.17
CA GLN A 146 -21.37 1.81 2.71
C GLN A 146 -21.92 3.05 1.99
N ARG A 147 -21.78 4.25 2.57
CA ARG A 147 -22.23 5.51 1.95
C ARG A 147 -21.58 5.74 0.58
N LEU A 148 -20.27 5.48 0.46
CA LEU A 148 -19.56 5.57 -0.82
C LEU A 148 -20.08 4.55 -1.84
N GLN A 149 -20.40 3.32 -1.41
CA GLN A 149 -21.02 2.31 -2.28
C GLN A 149 -22.45 2.67 -2.71
N GLU A 150 -23.19 3.46 -1.94
CA GLU A 150 -24.54 3.92 -2.32
C GLU A 150 -24.45 5.05 -3.36
N ILE A 151 -23.54 6.00 -3.16
CA ILE A 151 -23.22 7.04 -4.16
C ILE A 151 -22.76 6.41 -5.49
N MET A 152 -21.82 5.46 -5.46
CA MET A 152 -21.31 4.78 -6.68
C MET A 152 -22.30 3.83 -7.39
N LYS A 153 -23.55 3.70 -6.91
CA LYS A 153 -24.63 2.92 -7.55
C LYS A 153 -25.75 3.78 -8.14
N SER A 154 -25.67 5.11 -7.95
CA SER A 154 -26.68 6.08 -8.37
C SER A 154 -26.45 6.56 -9.82
#